data_AF-A0A0Q1BI19-F1
#
_entry.id   AF-A0A0Q1BI19-F1
#
_cell.length_a   1.000
_cell.length_b   1.000
_cell.length_c   1.000
_cell.angle_alpha   90.00
_cell.angle_beta   90.00
_cell.angle_gamma   90.00
#
_symmetry.space_group_name_H-M   'P 1'
#
loop_
_entity.id
_entity.type
_entity.pdbx_description
1 polymer ?
#
loop_
_entity_poly.entity_id
_entity_poly.type
_entity_poly.pdbx_seq_one_letter_code
_entity_poly.pdbx_strand_id
1 'polypeptide(L)' 'MPKDSDNTKRKYEDIRAAYQEWTAKAYKGVRMYTDEYIYVRLEEQFYLKPKTIENILYYRTTY' A
#
# COMPACT_ATOMS: atom_id res chain seq x y z
N MET A 1 -23.29 -15.72 1.46
CA MET A 1 -22.50 -14.57 0.96
C MET A 1 -21.18 -14.57 1.72
N PRO A 2 -20.05 -14.84 1.03
CA PRO A 2 -18.91 -13.92 1.12
C PRO A 2 -18.07 -13.96 -0.18
N LYS A 3 -18.33 -13.08 -1.14
CA LYS A 3 -17.46 -12.91 -2.32
C LYS A 3 -16.65 -11.61 -2.25
N ASP A 4 -17.14 -10.64 -1.47
CA ASP A 4 -16.51 -9.32 -1.33
C ASP A 4 -15.31 -9.31 -0.38
N SER A 5 -15.25 -10.23 0.60
CA SER A 5 -14.16 -10.30 1.58
C SER A 5 -12.83 -10.71 0.95
N ASP A 6 -12.84 -11.68 0.02
CA ASP A 6 -11.62 -12.16 -0.63
C ASP A 6 -11.02 -11.13 -1.60
N ASN A 7 -11.87 -10.44 -2.37
CA ASN A 7 -11.41 -9.38 -3.27
C ASN A 7 -10.84 -8.18 -2.50
N THR A 8 -11.44 -7.83 -1.36
CA THR A 8 -10.95 -6.74 -0.51
C THR A 8 -9.62 -7.09 0.13
N LYS A 9 -9.51 -8.32 0.66
CA LYS A 9 -8.27 -8.82 1.26
C LYS A 9 -7.13 -8.86 0.24
N ARG A 10 -7.38 -9.37 -0.96
CA ARG A 10 -6.41 -9.38 -2.06
C ARG A 10 -5.97 -7.96 -2.41
N LYS A 11 -6.90 -7.01 -2.52
CA LYS A 11 -6.56 -5.60 -2.78
C LYS A 11 -5.65 -5.03 -1.69
N TYR A 12 -5.84 -5.39 -0.42
CA TYR A 12 -4.99 -4.93 0.68
C TYR A 12 -3.60 -5.57 0.62
N GLU A 13 -3.51 -6.84 0.25
CA GLU A 13 -2.25 -7.54 0.00
C GLU A 13 -1.49 -6.91 -1.17
N ASP A 14 -2.17 -6.59 -2.27
CA ASP A 14 -1.59 -5.91 -3.44
C ASP A 14 -1.03 -4.53 -3.07
N ILE A 15 -1.75 -3.76 -2.25
CA ILE A 15 -1.29 -2.45 -1.76
C ILE A 15 -0.03 -2.60 -0.90
N ARG A 16 0.01 -3.59 -0.01
CA ARG A 16 1.17 -3.87 0.84
C ARG A 16 2.39 -4.31 0.04
N ALA A 17 2.19 -5.18 -0.95
CA ALA A 17 3.24 -5.63 -1.85
C ALA A 17 3.82 -4.44 -2.64
N ALA A 18 2.94 -3.60 -3.24
CA ALA A 18 3.38 -2.41 -3.96
C ALA A 18 4.15 -1.45 -3.05
N TYR A 19 3.68 -1.20 -1.82
CA TYR A 19 4.42 -0.37 -0.86
C TYR A 19 5.82 -0.94 -0.57
N GLN A 20 5.93 -2.25 -0.34
CA GLN A 20 7.22 -2.91 -0.13
C GLN A 20 8.15 -2.75 -1.33
N GLU A 21 7.66 -2.98 -2.55
CA GLU A 21 8.45 -2.78 -3.78
C GLU A 21 9.01 -1.35 -3.88
N TRP A 22 8.19 -0.35 -3.59
CA TRP A 22 8.64 1.05 -3.61
C TRP A 22 9.65 1.37 -2.51
N THR A 23 9.44 0.85 -1.29
CA THR A 23 10.40 1.05 -0.19
C THR A 23 11.73 0.33 -0.41
N ALA A 24 11.70 -0.81 -1.11
CA ALA A 24 12.89 -1.58 -1.46
C ALA A 24 13.74 -0.92 -2.56
N LYS A 25 13.19 0.05 -3.31
CA LYS A 25 13.97 0.81 -4.29
C LYS A 25 14.98 1.70 -3.58
N ALA A 26 16.23 1.28 -3.61
CA ALA A 26 17.37 2.01 -3.12
C ALA A 26 18.35 2.31 -4.25
N TYR A 27 18.94 3.50 -4.23
CA TYR A 27 20.03 3.88 -5.09
C TYR A 27 21.29 4.09 -4.24
N LYS A 28 22.37 3.39 -4.57
CA LYS A 28 23.63 3.40 -3.79
C LYS A 28 23.43 3.13 -2.30
N GLY A 29 22.53 2.20 -1.96
CA GLY A 29 22.21 1.83 -0.57
C GLY A 29 21.35 2.84 0.19
N VAL A 30 20.94 3.94 -0.46
CA VAL A 30 20.06 4.95 0.12
C VAL A 30 18.67 4.78 -0.47
N ARG A 31 17.64 4.80 0.39
CA ARG A 31 16.24 4.74 -0.02
C ARG A 31 15.93 5.86 -1.01
N MET A 32 15.35 5.51 -2.15
CA MET A 32 15.18 6.45 -3.27
C MET A 32 13.98 7.39 -3.10
N TYR A 33 12.95 6.95 -2.36
CA TYR A 33 11.68 7.66 -2.24
C TYR A 33 11.27 7.84 -0.78
N THR A 34 10.72 9.01 -0.46
CA THR A 34 10.10 9.26 0.85
C THR A 34 8.75 8.55 0.96
N ASP A 35 8.26 8.40 2.19
CA ASP A 35 6.94 7.80 2.42
C ASP A 35 5.83 8.62 1.74
N GLU A 36 5.88 9.96 1.78
CA GLU A 36 4.85 10.79 1.14
C GLU A 36 4.79 10.56 -0.37
N TYR A 37 5.95 10.46 -1.03
CA TYR A 37 5.98 10.18 -2.46
C TYR A 37 5.35 8.82 -2.77
N ILE A 38 5.68 7.79 -2.00
CA ILE A 38 5.12 6.45 -2.20
C ILE A 38 3.61 6.45 -1.98
N TYR A 39 3.10 7.16 -0.98
CA TYR A 39 1.65 7.24 -0.76
C TYR A 39 0.91 7.91 -1.92
N VAL A 40 1.46 8.99 -2.49
CA VAL A 40 0.88 9.62 -3.69
C VAL A 40 0.86 8.66 -4.87
N ARG A 41 1.94 7.89 -5.09
CA ARG A 41 1.99 6.89 -6.15
C ARG A 41 0.99 5.76 -5.95
N LEU A 42 0.81 5.29 -4.72
CA LEU A 42 -0.19 4.27 -4.39
C LEU A 42 -1.62 4.82 -4.49
N GLU A 43 -1.84 6.10 -4.18
CA GLU A 43 -3.13 6.77 -4.39
C GLU A 43 -3.52 6.76 -5.87
N GLU A 44 -2.61 7.18 -6.75
CA GLU A 44 -2.81 7.16 -8.20
C GLU A 44 -3.05 5.74 -8.73
N GLN A 45 -2.33 4.74 -8.20
CA GLN A 45 -2.41 3.35 -8.66
C GLN A 45 -3.71 2.65 -8.23
N PHE A 46 -4.15 2.87 -6.99
CA PHE A 46 -5.27 2.13 -6.39
C PHE A 46 -6.57 2.94 -6.27
N TYR A 47 -6.54 4.22 -6.67
CA TYR A 47 -7.64 5.18 -6.57
C TYR A 47 -8.15 5.30 -5.12
N LEU A 48 -7.22 5.38 -4.17
CA LEU A 48 -7.50 5.45 -2.74
C LEU A 48 -6.78 6.64 -2.11
N LYS A 49 -7.46 7.36 -1.21
CA LYS A 49 -6.83 8.46 -0.48
C LYS A 49 -5.61 7.97 0.32
N PRO A 50 -4.55 8.77 0.50
CA PRO A 50 -3.33 8.38 1.22
C PRO A 50 -3.63 7.88 2.64
N LYS A 51 -4.55 8.53 3.35
CA LYS A 51 -4.98 8.12 4.69
C LYS A 51 -5.61 6.71 4.73
N THR A 52 -6.32 6.32 3.67
CA THR A 52 -6.86 4.96 3.55
C THR A 52 -5.74 3.95 3.33
N ILE A 53 -4.74 4.29 2.54
CA ILE A 53 -3.57 3.46 2.27
C ILE A 53 -2.74 3.28 3.56
N GLU A 54 -2.49 4.36 4.28
CA GLU A 54 -1.84 4.34 5.60
C GLU A 54 -2.59 3.42 6.57
N ASN A 55 -3.92 3.51 6.62
CA ASN A 55 -4.72 2.60 7.43
C ASN A 55 -4.55 1.13 7.00
N ILE A 56 -4.52 0.83 5.70
CA ILE A 56 -4.31 -0.54 5.20
C ILE A 56 -2.91 -1.08 5.54
N LEU A 57 -1.89 -0.21 5.52
CA LEU A 57 -0.50 -0.56 5.80
C LEU A 57 -0.24 -0.76 7.30
N TYR A 58 -0.72 0.16 8.15
CA TYR A 58 -0.35 0.21 9.57
C TYR A 58 -1.43 -0.28 10.53
N TYR A 59 -2.71 -0.20 10.15
CA TYR A 59 -3.76 -0.77 10.99
C TYR A 59 -3.98 -2.25 10.64
N ARG A 60 -3.89 -3.09 11.67
CA ARG A 60 -4.45 -4.44 11.65
C ARG A 60 -5.97 -4.25 11.58
N THR A 61 -6.58 -4.40 10.40
CA THR A 61 -7.99 -4.75 10.34
C THR A 61 -8.13 -6.08 11.05
N THR A 62 -8.50 -6.04 12.33
CA THR A 62 -8.96 -7.19 13.10
C THR A 62 -10.30 -7.59 12.48
N TYR A 63 -10.24 -8.49 11.51
CA TYR A 63 -11.42 -9.22 11.03
C TYR A 63 -11.59 -10.48 11.89
#